data_AF-A0A964LVF9-F1
#
_entry.id   AF-A0A964LVF9-F1
#
_cell.length_a   1.000
_cell.length_b   1.000
_cell.length_c   1.000
_cell.angle_alpha   90.00
_cell.angle_beta   90.00
_cell.angle_gamma   90.00
#
_symmetry.space_group_name_H-M   'P 1'
#
loop_
_entity.id
_entity.type
_entity.pdbx_description
1 polymer ?
#
loop_
_entity_poly.entity_id
_entity_poly.type
_entity_poly.pdbx_seq_one_letter_code
_entity_poly.pdbx_strand_id
1 'polypeptide(L)'
;MVDYFCHGKKSACAGIYELCCLPIVQAGQRWQLLVRLNRPHGFANPGGFDYEAWLFQQRISAKGYVRENSSNQLLGSRPYSIQVIRSKVQERMTAYADRLPNIGILLALGLGDQSQLPSSDWDLMSASGTNHLFVISGLHIVLIAAIAFWLAGCWLLSALGAASVTDLSAPEIWLLVRIAGGAAL
;
A
#
# COMPACT_ATOMS: atom_id res chain seq x y z
N MET A 1 1.32 8.45 -5.41
CA MET A 1 0.01 8.62 -4.73
C MET A 1 -0.72 9.67 -5.54
N VAL A 2 -1.68 9.26 -6.36
CA VAL A 2 -2.51 10.19 -7.16
C VAL A 2 -3.84 10.19 -6.42
N ASP A 3 -4.11 11.27 -5.69
CA ASP A 3 -5.37 11.42 -4.95
C ASP A 3 -6.49 11.68 -5.96
N TYR A 4 -7.25 10.63 -6.25
CA TYR A 4 -8.50 10.73 -6.98
C TYR A 4 -9.61 10.99 -5.96
N PHE A 5 -9.96 12.26 -5.78
CA PHE A 5 -11.15 12.67 -5.06
C PHE A 5 -12.35 12.48 -5.99
N CYS A 6 -13.00 11.31 -5.95
CA CYS A 6 -14.28 11.09 -6.60
C CYS A 6 -15.32 10.80 -5.51
N HIS A 7 -15.91 11.89 -4.99
CA HIS A 7 -16.97 11.81 -4.00
C HIS A 7 -18.15 11.04 -4.60
N GLY A 8 -18.61 10.03 -3.87
CA GLY A 8 -19.53 9.02 -4.37
C GLY A 8 -20.84 9.57 -4.94
N LYS A 9 -21.29 8.93 -6.04
CA LYS A 9 -22.69 8.57 -6.27
C LYS A 9 -22.77 7.55 -7.40
N LYS A 10 -23.25 6.34 -7.06
CA LYS A 10 -23.79 5.38 -8.03
C LYS A 10 -25.11 5.94 -8.57
N SER A 11 -25.20 6.44 -9.80
CA SER A 11 -26.47 6.45 -10.55
C SER A 11 -26.31 6.81 -12.03
N ALA A 12 -26.81 5.91 -12.88
CA ALA A 12 -27.48 6.12 -14.17
C ALA A 12 -27.27 7.45 -14.92
N CYS A 13 -26.68 7.35 -16.11
CA CYS A 13 -26.77 8.37 -17.15
C CYS A 13 -28.21 8.50 -17.66
N ALA A 14 -28.88 9.59 -17.30
CA ALA A 14 -30.03 10.11 -18.02
C ALA A 14 -30.06 11.65 -17.85
N GLY A 15 -29.69 12.38 -18.89
CA GLY A 15 -29.97 13.83 -18.99
C GLY A 15 -28.85 14.70 -19.57
N ILE A 16 -28.99 15.04 -20.86
CA ILE A 16 -28.78 16.32 -21.59
C ILE A 16 -27.70 17.35 -21.17
N TYR A 17 -26.69 16.99 -20.39
CA TYR A 17 -25.45 17.77 -20.30
C TYR A 17 -24.27 16.81 -20.49
N GLU A 18 -23.44 17.05 -21.51
CA GLU A 18 -22.23 16.27 -21.79
C GLU A 18 -21.20 16.45 -20.67
N LEU A 19 -21.34 15.67 -19.60
CA LEU A 19 -20.26 15.34 -18.67
C LEU A 19 -19.90 13.88 -18.98
N CYS A 20 -19.14 13.68 -20.06
CA CYS A 20 -18.86 12.36 -20.63
C CYS A 20 -17.75 11.65 -19.85
N CYS A 21 -18.14 11.04 -18.73
CA CYS A 21 -17.53 9.88 -18.08
C CYS A 21 -16.00 9.74 -18.20
N LEU A 22 -15.26 10.44 -17.31
CA LEU A 22 -13.91 10.01 -17.00
C LEU A 22 -13.92 8.54 -16.54
N PRO A 23 -13.02 7.68 -17.05
CA PRO A 23 -13.03 6.28 -16.72
C PRO A 23 -12.72 6.07 -15.24
N ILE A 24 -13.58 5.31 -14.53
CA ILE A 24 -13.31 4.88 -13.16
C ILE A 24 -12.18 3.86 -13.22
N VAL A 25 -10.99 4.27 -12.78
CA VAL A 25 -9.80 3.42 -12.76
C VAL A 25 -9.85 2.48 -11.56
N GLN A 26 -9.76 1.18 -11.81
CA GLN A 26 -9.70 0.16 -10.78
C GLN A 26 -8.27 -0.39 -10.60
N ALA A 27 -7.99 -0.93 -9.42
CA ALA A 27 -6.70 -1.58 -9.14
C ALA A 27 -6.44 -2.72 -10.14
N GLY A 28 -5.19 -2.84 -10.59
CA GLY A 28 -4.75 -3.88 -11.54
C GLY A 28 -5.03 -3.58 -13.02
N GLN A 29 -5.78 -2.52 -13.34
CA GLN A 29 -6.02 -2.11 -14.72
C GLN A 29 -4.83 -1.37 -15.33
N ARG A 30 -4.65 -1.52 -16.64
CA ARG A 30 -3.68 -0.81 -17.47
C ARG A 30 -4.42 0.02 -18.49
N TRP A 31 -4.27 1.33 -18.40
CA TRP A 31 -4.96 2.29 -19.26
C TRP A 31 -3.97 3.04 -20.14
N GLN A 32 -4.39 3.33 -21.37
CA GLN A 32 -3.80 4.33 -22.23
C GLN A 32 -4.71 5.56 -22.19
N LEU A 33 -4.18 6.69 -21.71
CA LEU A 33 -4.94 7.91 -21.53
C LEU A 33 -4.20 9.09 -22.15
N LEU A 34 -4.93 9.96 -22.84
CA LEU A 34 -4.41 11.21 -23.33
C LEU A 34 -4.40 12.24 -22.19
N VAL A 35 -3.21 12.62 -21.74
CA VAL A 35 -3.03 13.55 -20.61
C VAL A 35 -2.45 14.88 -21.07
N ARG A 36 -2.92 15.98 -20.49
CA ARG A 36 -2.25 17.28 -20.61
C ARG A 36 -1.34 17.46 -19.41
N LEU A 37 -0.03 17.46 -19.66
CA LEU A 37 0.97 17.70 -18.63
C LEU A 37 1.31 19.19 -18.55
N ASN A 38 1.46 19.67 -17.32
CA ASN A 38 1.93 20.98 -16.95
C ASN A 38 3.13 20.83 -16.00
N ARG A 39 4.09 21.73 -16.10
CA ARG A 39 5.20 21.78 -15.15
C ARG A 39 4.64 22.23 -13.79
N PRO A 40 4.92 21.51 -12.68
CA PRO A 40 4.50 21.97 -11.37
C PRO A 40 5.21 23.28 -11.07
N HIS A 41 4.42 24.30 -10.72
CA HIS A 41 4.93 25.57 -10.22
C HIS A 41 4.56 25.69 -8.74
N GLY A 42 5.56 25.98 -7.92
CA GLY A 42 5.40 26.26 -6.50
C GLY A 42 5.35 27.76 -6.27
N PHE A 43 4.75 28.16 -5.16
CA PHE A 43 4.83 29.53 -4.69
C PHE A 43 6.18 29.73 -4.00
N ALA A 44 6.97 30.69 -4.47
CA ALA A 44 8.21 31.09 -3.83
C ALA A 44 7.90 31.93 -2.58
N ASN A 45 7.50 31.28 -1.49
CA ASN A 45 7.24 31.94 -0.21
C ASN A 45 8.50 31.84 0.69
N PRO A 46 9.16 32.95 1.06
CA PRO A 46 10.28 32.92 1.98
C PRO A 46 9.88 32.31 3.34
N GLY A 47 10.57 31.24 3.75
CA GLY A 47 10.23 30.49 4.98
C GLY A 47 9.02 29.55 4.87
N GLY A 48 8.43 29.43 3.68
CA GLY A 48 7.33 28.52 3.39
C GLY A 48 7.77 27.15 2.89
N PHE A 49 6.80 26.26 2.74
CA PHE A 49 7.02 24.93 2.16
C PHE A 49 7.35 25.01 0.67
N ASP A 50 8.51 24.48 0.28
CA ASP A 50 8.91 24.39 -1.13
C ASP A 50 8.25 23.17 -1.81
N TYR A 51 7.13 23.44 -2.48
CA TYR A 51 6.37 22.42 -3.19
C TYR A 51 7.11 21.82 -4.38
N GLU A 52 7.94 22.61 -5.08
CA GLU A 52 8.68 22.14 -6.23
C GLU A 52 9.80 21.19 -5.79
N ALA A 53 10.55 21.56 -4.75
CA ALA A 53 11.58 20.71 -4.17
C ALA A 53 10.99 19.41 -3.63
N TRP A 54 9.83 19.47 -2.97
CA TRP A 54 9.15 18.27 -2.48
C TRP A 54 8.73 17.34 -3.63
N LEU A 55 8.15 17.86 -4.71
CA LEU A 55 7.78 17.04 -5.87
C LEU A 55 9.00 16.44 -6.57
N PHE A 56 10.10 17.19 -6.63
CA PHE A 56 11.34 16.72 -7.18
C PHE A 56 11.91 15.56 -6.36
N GLN A 57 11.87 15.63 -5.04
CA GLN A 57 12.26 14.51 -4.14
C GLN A 57 11.41 13.27 -4.37
N GLN A 58 10.12 13.43 -4.66
CA GLN A 58 9.21 12.34 -5.02
C GLN A 58 9.42 11.79 -6.44
N ARG A 59 10.42 12.31 -7.19
CA ARG A 59 10.68 12.02 -8.60
C ARG A 59 9.48 12.34 -9.52
N ILE A 60 8.67 13.32 -9.14
CA ILE A 60 7.51 13.77 -9.92
C ILE A 60 7.92 15.03 -10.69
N SER A 61 8.16 14.86 -12.00
CA SER A 61 8.60 15.96 -12.87
C SER A 61 7.44 16.74 -13.52
N ALA A 62 6.25 16.15 -13.60
CA ALA A 62 5.10 16.75 -14.26
C ALA A 62 3.80 16.35 -13.55
N LYS A 63 2.83 17.26 -13.59
CA LYS A 63 1.44 17.00 -13.16
C LYS A 63 0.52 17.28 -14.31
N GLY A 64 -0.67 16.71 -14.29
CA GLY A 64 -1.60 16.91 -15.39
C GLY A 64 -2.96 16.35 -15.09
N TYR A 65 -3.87 16.56 -16.02
CA TYR A 65 -5.20 16.00 -16.01
C TYR A 65 -5.43 15.18 -17.27
N VAL A 66 -6.29 14.17 -17.15
CA VAL A 66 -6.72 13.33 -18.27
C VAL A 66 -7.72 14.13 -19.10
N ARG A 67 -7.51 14.17 -20.42
CA ARG A 67 -8.51 14.72 -21.33
C ARG A 67 -9.46 13.63 -21.77
N GLU A 68 -10.73 13.99 -21.91
CA GLU A 68 -11.70 13.15 -22.62
C GLU A 68 -11.27 13.03 -24.08
N ASN A 69 -11.04 11.80 -24.53
CA ASN A 69 -10.65 11.48 -25.90
C ASN A 69 -11.10 10.05 -26.21
N SER A 70 -11.58 9.82 -27.43
CA SER A 70 -11.94 8.47 -27.92
C SER A 70 -10.75 7.51 -27.99
N SER A 71 -9.51 8.01 -27.97
CA SER A 71 -8.30 7.20 -27.89
C SER A 71 -8.02 6.62 -26.49
N ASN A 72 -8.78 7.03 -25.47
CA ASN A 72 -8.62 6.51 -24.12
C ASN A 72 -9.13 5.08 -24.06
N GLN A 73 -8.26 4.13 -23.77
CA GLN A 73 -8.62 2.71 -23.80
C GLN A 73 -7.95 1.90 -22.69
N LEU A 74 -8.65 0.86 -22.25
CA LEU A 74 -8.12 -0.14 -21.35
C LEU A 74 -7.25 -1.12 -22.15
N LEU A 75 -5.94 -1.11 -21.92
CA LEU A 75 -4.98 -2.00 -22.55
C LEU A 75 -4.98 -3.42 -21.95
N GLY A 76 -5.46 -3.55 -20.71
CA GLY A 76 -5.60 -4.85 -20.06
C GLY A 76 -5.77 -4.77 -18.56
N SER A 77 -5.89 -5.93 -17.92
CA SER A 77 -5.98 -6.04 -16.46
C SER A 77 -5.09 -7.18 -15.97
N ARG A 78 -4.41 -6.95 -14.84
CA ARG A 78 -3.67 -7.97 -14.10
C ARG A 78 -4.49 -8.37 -12.88
N PRO A 79 -5.26 -9.47 -12.94
CA PRO A 79 -6.16 -9.84 -11.85
C PRO A 79 -5.45 -10.31 -10.58
N TYR A 80 -4.21 -10.79 -10.72
CA TYR A 80 -3.39 -11.30 -9.61
C TYR A 80 -2.33 -10.28 -9.24
N SER A 81 -2.71 -9.34 -8.37
CA SER A 81 -1.80 -8.36 -7.78
C SER A 81 -2.27 -8.08 -6.36
N ILE A 82 -1.32 -7.80 -5.47
CA ILE A 82 -1.60 -7.45 -4.07
C ILE A 82 -2.56 -6.26 -4.00
N GLN A 83 -2.42 -5.29 -4.91
CA GLN A 83 -3.30 -4.13 -5.01
C GLN A 83 -4.74 -4.51 -5.38
N VAL A 84 -4.94 -5.49 -6.26
CA VAL A 84 -6.27 -5.99 -6.63
C VAL A 84 -6.91 -6.72 -5.45
N ILE A 85 -6.16 -7.57 -4.76
CA ILE A 85 -6.64 -8.27 -3.57
C ILE A 85 -7.03 -7.26 -2.51
N ARG A 86 -6.16 -6.28 -2.22
CA ARG A 86 -6.42 -5.21 -1.26
C ARG A 86 -7.69 -4.43 -1.61
N SER A 87 -7.84 -4.03 -2.88
CA SER A 87 -9.02 -3.31 -3.37
C SER A 87 -10.31 -4.14 -3.24
N LYS A 88 -10.26 -5.45 -3.51
CA LYS A 88 -11.42 -6.35 -3.32
C LYS A 88 -11.79 -6.51 -1.86
N VAL A 89 -10.82 -6.61 -0.95
CA VAL A 89 -11.07 -6.70 0.49
C VAL A 89 -11.68 -5.40 0.99
N GLN A 90 -11.12 -4.26 0.58
CA GLN A 90 -11.65 -2.93 0.88
C GLN A 90 -13.11 -2.80 0.42
N GLU A 91 -13.41 -3.14 -0.84
CA GLU A 91 -14.77 -3.06 -1.40
C GLU A 91 -15.77 -3.92 -0.60
N ARG A 92 -15.38 -5.16 -0.26
CA ARG A 92 -16.20 -6.06 0.58
C ARG A 92 -16.42 -5.48 1.97
N MET A 93 -15.38 -4.97 2.63
CA MET A 93 -15.51 -4.37 3.96
C MET A 93 -16.40 -3.12 3.93
N THR A 94 -16.26 -2.27 2.90
CA THR A 94 -17.14 -1.11 2.73
C THR A 94 -18.59 -1.50 2.43
N ALA A 95 -18.85 -2.66 1.83
CA ALA A 95 -20.23 -3.15 1.65
C ALA A 95 -20.91 -3.51 2.98
N TYR A 96 -20.15 -3.75 4.04
CA TYR A 96 -20.66 -3.97 5.40
C TYR A 96 -20.59 -2.71 6.28
N ALA A 97 -20.19 -1.56 5.72
CA ALA A 97 -20.06 -0.30 6.46
C ALA A 97 -21.35 0.09 7.20
N ASP A 98 -22.51 -0.10 6.57
CA ASP A 98 -23.81 0.25 7.15
C ASP A 98 -24.16 -0.57 8.41
N ARG A 99 -23.46 -1.68 8.65
CA ARG A 99 -23.70 -2.59 9.79
C ARG A 99 -22.68 -2.44 10.91
N LEU A 100 -21.59 -1.71 10.69
CA LEU A 100 -20.48 -1.60 11.63
C LEU A 100 -20.21 -0.12 11.94
N PRO A 101 -20.53 0.37 13.15
CA PRO A 101 -20.02 1.67 13.57
C PRO A 101 -18.49 1.63 13.53
N ASN A 102 -17.87 2.65 12.93
CA ASN A 102 -16.41 2.83 12.84
C ASN A 102 -15.66 1.91 11.87
N ILE A 103 -16.29 1.50 10.76
CA ILE A 103 -15.61 0.75 9.67
C ILE A 103 -14.33 1.45 9.18
N GLY A 104 -14.26 2.79 9.24
CA GLY A 104 -13.08 3.57 8.88
C GLY A 104 -11.86 3.22 9.73
N ILE A 105 -12.04 3.04 11.05
CA ILE A 105 -10.95 2.64 11.95
C ILE A 105 -10.48 1.22 11.60
N LEU A 106 -11.42 0.32 11.31
CA LEU A 106 -11.11 -1.06 10.95
C LEU A 106 -10.36 -1.17 9.61
N LEU A 107 -10.77 -0.38 8.62
CA LEU A 107 -10.09 -0.26 7.32
C LEU A 107 -8.70 0.35 7.48
N ALA A 108 -8.56 1.37 8.32
CA ALA A 108 -7.29 2.02 8.59
C ALA A 108 -6.30 1.07 9.31
N LEU A 109 -6.77 0.28 10.28
CA LEU A 109 -5.93 -0.71 10.99
C LEU A 109 -5.61 -1.94 10.14
N GLY A 110 -6.60 -2.50 9.44
CA GLY A 110 -6.46 -3.76 8.72
C GLY A 110 -5.82 -3.63 7.35
N LEU A 111 -6.14 -2.56 6.62
CA LEU A 111 -5.69 -2.35 5.23
C LEU A 111 -4.77 -1.13 5.07
N GLY A 112 -4.56 -0.36 6.14
CA GLY A 112 -3.84 0.92 6.08
C GLY A 112 -4.63 2.00 5.33
N ASP A 113 -5.94 1.82 5.15
CA ASP A 113 -6.78 2.72 4.36
C ASP A 113 -7.55 3.70 5.25
N GLN A 114 -7.12 4.96 5.23
CA GLN A 114 -7.71 6.04 6.02
C GLN A 114 -8.81 6.81 5.27
N SER A 115 -9.16 6.42 4.04
CA SER A 115 -10.09 7.16 3.20
C SER A 115 -11.51 7.30 3.78
N GLN A 116 -11.92 6.34 4.61
CA GLN A 116 -13.24 6.28 5.24
C GLN A 116 -13.22 6.76 6.70
N LEU A 117 -12.13 7.39 7.14
CA LEU A 117 -11.98 7.90 8.49
C LEU A 117 -12.46 9.36 8.55
N PRO A 118 -13.51 9.69 9.32
CA PRO A 118 -13.94 11.07 9.51
C PRO A 118 -12.83 11.92 10.12
N SER A 119 -12.70 13.18 9.70
CA SER A 119 -11.71 14.11 10.26
C SER A 119 -11.91 14.35 11.76
N SER A 120 -13.16 14.30 12.25
CA SER A 120 -13.48 14.41 13.68
C SER A 120 -12.81 13.32 14.52
N ASP A 121 -12.73 12.09 14.00
CA ASP A 121 -12.15 10.96 14.72
C ASP A 121 -10.63 11.10 14.76
N TRP A 122 -10.04 11.64 13.70
CA TRP A 122 -8.62 11.97 13.65
C TRP A 122 -8.23 13.06 14.66
N ASP A 123 -9.06 14.10 14.78
CA ASP A 123 -8.85 15.18 15.74
C ASP A 123 -8.97 14.67 17.18
N LEU A 124 -9.95 13.80 17.46
CA LEU A 124 -10.10 13.14 18.77
C LEU A 124 -8.91 12.24 19.11
N MET A 125 -8.39 11.46 18.16
CA MET A 125 -7.21 10.62 18.36
C MET A 125 -5.93 11.42 18.53
N SER A 126 -5.81 12.55 17.83
CA SER A 126 -4.70 13.48 17.98
C SER A 126 -4.74 14.19 19.34
N ALA A 127 -5.92 14.66 19.77
CA ALA A 127 -6.12 15.32 21.05
C ALA A 127 -5.92 14.38 22.25
N SER A 128 -6.35 13.12 22.15
CA SER A 128 -6.11 12.09 23.17
C SER A 128 -4.70 11.51 23.14
N GLY A 129 -3.88 11.91 22.16
CA GLY A 129 -2.55 11.39 21.94
C GLY A 129 -2.50 9.97 21.43
N THR A 130 -3.61 9.25 21.25
CA THR A 130 -3.65 7.82 20.88
C THR A 130 -3.16 7.50 19.47
N ASN A 131 -2.89 8.52 18.64
CA ASN A 131 -2.31 8.36 17.31
C ASN A 131 -0.99 7.56 17.30
N HIS A 132 -0.15 7.66 18.35
CA HIS A 132 1.09 6.86 18.42
C HIS A 132 0.83 5.35 18.50
N LEU A 133 -0.25 4.91 19.16
CA LEU A 133 -0.63 3.49 19.23
C LEU A 133 -0.98 2.92 17.86
N PHE A 134 -1.54 3.77 17.00
CA PHE A 134 -1.88 3.43 15.61
C PHE A 134 -0.62 3.09 14.79
N VAL A 135 0.45 3.88 14.97
CA VAL A 135 1.73 3.70 14.27
C VAL A 135 2.58 2.58 14.89
N ILE A 136 2.61 2.48 16.23
CA ILE A 136 3.38 1.44 16.96
C ILE A 136 2.87 0.04 16.65
N SER A 137 1.59 -0.11 16.33
CA SER A 137 1.01 -1.40 15.93
C SER A 137 1.62 -1.95 14.63
N GLY A 138 2.04 -1.09 13.69
CA GLY A 138 2.64 -1.51 12.42
C GLY A 138 4.04 -2.11 12.59
N LEU A 139 4.86 -1.56 13.49
CA LEU A 139 6.23 -2.05 13.71
C LEU A 139 6.23 -3.47 14.30
N HIS A 140 5.32 -3.76 15.23
CA HIS A 140 5.23 -5.08 15.85
C HIS A 140 4.81 -6.16 14.84
N ILE A 141 3.87 -5.86 13.94
CA ILE A 141 3.44 -6.80 12.90
C ILE A 141 4.61 -7.11 11.95
N VAL A 142 5.40 -6.10 11.57
CA VAL A 142 6.59 -6.28 10.73
C VAL A 142 7.68 -7.08 11.45
N LEU A 143 7.94 -6.79 12.74
CA LEU A 143 8.91 -7.53 13.54
C LEU A 143 8.54 -9.01 13.68
N ILE A 144 7.28 -9.29 14.01
CA ILE A 144 6.78 -10.68 14.13
C ILE A 144 6.85 -11.38 12.78
N ALA A 145 6.47 -10.72 11.68
CA ALA A 145 6.59 -11.29 10.34
C ALA A 145 8.04 -11.56 9.95
N ALA A 146 8.97 -10.67 10.31
CA ALA A 146 10.40 -10.85 10.06
C ALA A 146 10.97 -12.04 10.85
N ILE A 147 10.60 -12.18 12.12
CA ILE A 147 10.99 -13.33 12.95
C ILE A 147 10.41 -14.63 12.38
N ALA A 148 9.12 -14.64 12.03
CA ALA A 148 8.47 -15.82 11.44
C ALA A 148 9.11 -16.21 10.10
N PHE A 149 9.42 -15.24 9.25
CA PHE A 149 10.12 -15.46 7.98
C PHE A 149 11.54 -15.97 8.20
N TRP A 150 12.27 -15.41 9.17
CA TRP A 150 13.61 -15.87 9.54
C TRP A 150 13.59 -17.31 10.05
N LEU A 151 12.67 -17.65 10.96
CA LEU A 151 12.51 -19.02 11.47
C LEU A 151 12.10 -19.99 10.36
N ALA A 152 11.16 -19.61 9.49
CA ALA A 152 10.75 -20.44 8.36
C ALA A 152 11.89 -20.63 7.35
N GLY A 153 12.69 -19.58 7.10
CA GLY A 153 13.88 -19.63 6.26
C GLY A 153 14.95 -20.55 6.84
N CYS A 154 15.26 -20.43 8.14
CA CYS A 154 16.18 -21.33 8.84
C CYS A 154 15.69 -22.78 8.81
N TRP A 155 14.39 -23.01 9.01
CA TRP A 155 13.80 -24.35 8.92
C TRP A 155 13.93 -24.93 7.51
N LEU A 156 13.60 -24.14 6.47
CA LEU A 156 13.73 -24.55 5.07
C LEU A 156 15.20 -24.82 4.68
N LEU A 157 16.13 -23.98 5.12
CA LEU A 157 17.56 -24.16 4.88
C LEU A 157 18.11 -25.38 5.63
N SER A 158 17.62 -25.68 6.84
CA SER A 158 18.00 -26.88 7.57
C SER A 158 17.45 -28.16 6.91
N ALA A 159 16.24 -28.11 6.33
CA ALA A 159 15.66 -29.22 5.58
C ALA A 159 16.38 -29.47 4.24
N LEU A 160 16.80 -28.41 3.53
CA LEU A 160 17.58 -28.51 2.29
C LEU A 160 19.05 -28.89 2.56
N GLY A 161 19.62 -28.40 3.67
CA GLY A 161 20.95 -28.80 4.14
C GLY A 161 20.99 -30.28 4.54
N ALA A 162 19.95 -30.79 5.19
CA ALA A 162 19.80 -32.21 5.49
C ALA A 162 19.70 -33.09 4.22
N ALA A 163 19.09 -32.58 3.14
CA ALA A 163 19.01 -33.29 1.86
C ALA A 163 20.36 -33.36 1.12
N SER A 164 21.34 -32.52 1.45
CA SER A 164 22.69 -32.54 0.87
C SER A 164 23.72 -33.34 1.67
N VAL A 165 23.39 -33.79 2.90
CA VAL A 165 24.33 -34.44 3.82
C VAL A 165 24.10 -35.96 3.93
N THR A 166 23.08 -36.52 3.27
CA THR A 166 22.84 -37.97 3.30
C THR A 166 23.64 -38.80 2.30
N ASP A 167 24.60 -38.20 1.58
CA ASP A 167 25.44 -38.96 0.64
C ASP A 167 26.90 -38.46 0.62
N LEU A 168 27.56 -38.51 1.79
CA LEU A 168 28.99 -38.86 1.82
C LEU A 168 29.39 -39.32 3.24
N SER A 169 29.72 -40.61 3.32
CA SER A 169 30.38 -41.26 4.43
C SER A 169 31.70 -40.57 4.81
N ALA A 170 31.78 -39.96 5.99
CA ALA A 170 32.98 -39.94 6.84
C ALA A 170 32.68 -39.29 8.21
N PRO A 171 32.90 -39.97 9.34
CA PRO A 171 32.45 -39.54 10.66
C PRO A 171 33.53 -38.77 11.45
N GLU A 172 34.05 -37.63 10.97
CA GLU A 172 35.06 -36.87 11.77
C GLU A 172 34.88 -35.34 11.86
N ILE A 173 33.85 -34.71 11.28
CA ILE A 173 33.81 -33.22 11.24
C ILE A 173 32.87 -32.59 12.30
N TRP A 174 32.16 -33.39 13.10
CA TRP A 174 31.23 -32.88 14.12
C TRP A 174 31.86 -32.13 15.30
N LEU A 175 33.20 -32.04 15.40
CA LEU A 175 33.84 -31.40 16.55
C LEU A 175 34.05 -29.88 16.42
N LEU A 176 33.98 -29.26 15.23
CA LEU A 176 34.38 -27.84 15.09
C LEU A 176 33.22 -26.83 15.06
N VAL A 177 31.96 -27.25 14.86
CA VAL A 177 30.84 -26.29 14.76
C VAL A 177 30.21 -25.96 16.12
N ARG A 178 30.48 -26.73 17.18
CA ARG A 178 29.84 -26.53 18.49
C ARG A 178 30.61 -25.62 19.47
N ILE A 179 31.80 -25.13 19.12
CA ILE A 179 32.63 -24.30 20.02
C ILE A 179 32.44 -22.78 19.80
N ALA A 180 31.88 -22.33 18.68
CA ALA A 180 31.71 -20.88 18.42
C ALA A 180 30.43 -20.25 19.00
N GLY A 181 29.54 -21.05 19.61
CA GLY A 181 28.25 -20.59 20.15
C GLY A 181 28.24 -20.23 21.64
N GLY A 182 29.39 -20.11 22.28
CA GLY A 182 29.49 -19.99 23.74
C GLY A 182 30.59 -19.05 24.24
N ALA A 183 30.75 -17.86 23.67
CA ALA A 183 31.50 -16.77 24.30
C ALA A 183 31.26 -15.42 23.58
N ALA A 184 30.29 -14.64 24.06
CA ALA A 184 30.12 -13.18 24.02
C ALA A 184 28.62 -12.91 24.23
N LEU A 185 28.08 -12.32 25.31
CA LEU A 185 28.57 -11.27 26.22
C LEU A 185 29.24 -10.11 25.50
#